data_AF-A0A2E8SRJ6-F1
#
_entry.id   AF-A0A2E8SRJ6-F1
#
_cell.length_a   1.000
_cell.length_b   1.000
_cell.length_c   1.000
_cell.angle_alpha   90.00
_cell.angle_beta   90.00
_cell.angle_gamma   90.00
#
_symmetry.space_group_name_H-M   'P 1'
#
loop_
_entity.id
_entity.type
_entity.pdbx_description
1 polymer ?
#
loop_
_entity_poly.entity_id
_entity_poly.type
_entity_poly.pdbx_seq_one_letter_code
_entity_poly.pdbx_strand_id
1 'polypeptide(L)' 'MADSRRTALFETHQALGARCIDFGGWEMPVQYTGIV' A
#
# COMPACT_ATOMS: atom_id res chain seq x y z
N MET A 1 -15.11 -11.23 -1.14
CA MET A 1 -14.12 -10.26 -0.62
C MET A 1 -12.77 -10.83 -0.99
N ALA A 2 -12.16 -10.36 -2.09
CA ALA A 2 -10.86 -10.86 -2.50
C ALA A 2 -9.81 -10.24 -1.58
N ASP A 3 -9.04 -11.08 -0.90
CA ASP A 3 -7.94 -10.63 -0.05
C ASP A 3 -6.77 -10.25 -0.96
N SER A 4 -6.46 -8.96 -1.08
CA SER A 4 -5.34 -8.49 -1.88
C SER A 4 -4.03 -8.88 -1.20
N ARG A 5 -3.08 -9.39 -1.97
CA ARG A 5 -1.79 -9.83 -1.44
C ARG A 5 -0.98 -8.62 -0.98
N ARG A 6 -0.34 -8.73 0.18
CA ARG A 6 0.54 -7.66 0.69
C ARG A 6 1.97 -7.88 0.26
N THR A 7 2.65 -6.80 -0.10
CA THR A 7 4.09 -6.85 -0.39
C THR A 7 4.88 -7.00 0.91
N ALA A 8 6.12 -7.50 0.81
CA ALA A 8 6.99 -7.66 1.98
C ALA A 8 7.27 -6.35 2.75
N LEU A 9 7.08 -5.21 2.10
CA LEU A 9 7.29 -3.87 2.67
C LEU A 9 5.98 -3.16 3.04
N PHE A 10 4.85 -3.86 3.01
CA PHE A 10 3.54 -3.26 3.24
C PHE A 10 3.42 -2.52 4.60
N GLU A 11 3.94 -3.12 5.67
CA GLU A 11 3.96 -2.49 7.00
C GLU A 11 4.85 -1.24 7.02
N THR A 12 6.01 -1.29 6.36
CA THR A 12 6.91 -0.13 6.22
C THR A 12 6.23 1.00 5.46
N HIS A 13 5.53 0.69 4.37
CA HIS A 13 4.78 1.68 3.60
C HIS A 13 3.69 2.32 4.46
N GLN A 14 2.90 1.54 5.19
CA GLN A 14 1.89 2.08 6.11
C GLN A 14 2.50 2.97 7.19
N ALA A 15 3.62 2.54 7.81
CA ALA A 15 4.32 3.34 8.83
C ALA A 15 4.83 4.68 8.29
N LEU A 16 5.18 4.74 7.00
CA LEU A 16 5.58 5.95 6.28
C LEU A 16 4.38 6.79 5.78
N GLY A 17 3.15 6.43 6.18
CA GLY A 17 1.93 7.12 5.77
C GLY A 17 1.55 6.87 4.31
N ALA A 18 1.88 5.69 3.77
CA ALA A 18 1.45 5.33 2.43
C ALA A 18 -0.06 5.06 2.39
N ARG A 19 -0.72 5.59 1.36
CA ARG A 19 -2.04 5.14 0.91
C ARG A 19 -1.83 3.96 -0.04
N CYS A 20 -2.16 2.77 0.42
CA CYS A 20 -2.15 1.56 -0.41
C CYS A 20 -3.51 1.35 -1.09
N ILE A 21 -3.49 0.82 -2.32
CA ILE A 21 -4.68 0.45 -3.08
C ILE A 21 -4.54 -0.98 -3.61
N ASP A 22 -5.67 -1.63 -3.89
CA ASP A 22 -5.68 -2.89 -4.62
C ASP A 22 -5.33 -2.63 -6.09
N PHE A 23 -4.17 -3.14 -6.49
CA PHE A 23 -3.67 -3.09 -7.85
C PHE A 23 -3.28 -4.49 -8.31
N GLY A 24 -4.09 -5.08 -9.19
CA GLY A 24 -3.83 -6.42 -9.72
C GLY A 24 -3.81 -7.53 -8.66
N GLY A 25 -4.59 -7.39 -7.59
CA GLY A 25 -4.62 -8.32 -6.46
C GLY A 25 -3.44 -8.18 -5.52
N TRP A 26 -2.81 -7.01 -5.48
CA TRP A 26 -1.77 -6.62 -4.53
C TRP A 26 -2.07 -5.27 -3.88
N GLU A 27 -1.78 -5.13 -2.59
CA GLU A 27 -1.78 -3.83 -1.93
C GLU A 27 -0.48 -3.08 -2.26
N MET A 28 -0.60 -2.04 -3.09
CA MET A 28 0.52 -1.23 -3.54
C MET A 28 0.38 0.23 -3.09
N PRO A 29 1.47 0.88 -2.62
CA PRO A 29 1.43 2.28 -2.22
C PRO A 29 1.34 3.20 -3.46
N VAL A 30 0.31 4.05 -3.51
CA VAL A 30 0.13 5.05 -4.59
C VAL A 30 0.55 6.45 -4.17
N GLN A 31 0.52 6.76 -2.88
CA GLN A 31 0.86 8.08 -2.34
C GLN A 31 1.45 7.94 -0.94
N TYR A 32 2.36 8.82 -0.56
CA TYR A 32 2.85 8.95 0.82
C TYR A 32 2.44 10.30 1.41
N THR A 33 2.27 10.36 2.72
CA THR A 33 2.10 11.63 3.42
C THR A 33 3.28 12.55 3.15
N GLY A 34 3.01 13.77 2.66
CA GLY A 34 4.03 14.78 2.37
C GLY A 34 4.36 14.96 0.89
N ILE A 35 3.88 14.07 0.01
CA ILE A 35 3.91 14.29 -1.45
C ILE A 35 2.51 14.74 -1.89
N VAL A 36 2.41 16.00 -2.29
CA VAL A 36 1.18 16.69 -2.75
C VAL A 36 1.16 16.80 -4.26
#